data_AF-W2Q1K3-F1
#
_entry.id   AF-W2Q1K3-F1
#
_cell.length_a   1.000
_cell.length_b   1.000
_cell.length_c   1.000
_cell.angle_alpha   90.00
_cell.angle_beta   90.00
_cell.angle_gamma   90.00
#
_symmetry.space_group_name_H-M   'P 1'
#
loop_
_entity.id
_entity.type
_entity.pdbx_description
1 polymer ?
#
loop_
_entity_poly.entity_id
_entity_poly.type
_entity_poly.pdbx_seq_one_letter_code
_entity_poly.pdbx_strand_id
1 'polypeptide(L)'
;MKWKHETQEYEDNIETRCAVTGEDKSKALRSVKTSSNRQLLNTLCKFEWGTKVEEVTEEQIVEELNKILGNVMNDAILDVDSIFNTELKMNLKERDVKARLMNYFMRCDEIIMQNGMAGIFSTATGIKKKCKILELHLNPAALRESADSHIRLVDQVANQTKILCTCW
;
A
#
# COMPACT_ATOMS: atom_id res chain seq x y z
N MET A 1 -0.04 -4.81 -1.95
CA MET A 1 -0.16 -5.43 -3.28
C MET A 1 -1.50 -5.06 -3.89
N LYS A 2 -1.58 -4.75 -5.18
CA LYS A 2 -2.85 -4.39 -5.86
C LYS A 2 -3.94 -5.45 -5.64
N TRP A 3 -3.60 -6.73 -5.85
CA TRP A 3 -4.50 -7.85 -5.60
C TRP A 3 -5.04 -7.90 -4.17
N LYS A 4 -4.20 -7.68 -3.14
CA LYS A 4 -4.67 -7.67 -1.74
C LYS A 4 -5.69 -6.56 -1.48
N HIS A 5 -5.45 -5.37 -2.03
CA HIS A 5 -6.37 -4.25 -1.89
C HIS A 5 -7.70 -4.54 -2.60
N GLU A 6 -7.65 -5.06 -3.82
CA GLU A 6 -8.85 -5.44 -4.59
C GLU A 6 -9.65 -6.55 -3.91
N THR A 7 -8.97 -7.54 -3.30
CA THR A 7 -9.64 -8.59 -2.51
C THR A 7 -10.32 -8.02 -1.27
N GLN A 8 -9.66 -7.11 -0.53
CA GLN A 8 -10.25 -6.46 0.64
C GLN A 8 -11.48 -5.63 0.25
N GLU A 9 -11.37 -4.81 -0.80
CA GLU A 9 -12.47 -3.98 -1.29
C GLU A 9 -13.65 -4.83 -1.78
N TYR A 10 -13.38 -5.98 -2.40
CA TYR A 10 -14.41 -6.95 -2.76
C TYR A 10 -15.11 -7.53 -1.51
N GLU A 11 -14.35 -7.95 -0.50
CA GLU A 11 -14.90 -8.50 0.75
C GLU A 11 -15.75 -7.48 1.50
N ASP A 12 -15.29 -6.23 1.60
CA ASP A 12 -16.01 -5.12 2.26
C ASP A 12 -17.32 -4.78 1.52
N ASN A 13 -17.30 -4.79 0.19
CA ASN A 13 -18.49 -4.59 -0.64
C ASN A 13 -19.51 -5.72 -0.47
N ILE A 14 -19.06 -6.98 -0.42
CA ILE A 14 -19.92 -8.13 -0.17
C ILE A 14 -20.53 -8.05 1.23
N GLU A 15 -19.74 -7.70 2.24
CA GLU A 15 -20.22 -7.54 3.61
C GLU A 15 -21.32 -6.47 3.71
N THR A 16 -21.09 -5.32 3.08
CA THR A 16 -22.08 -4.23 3.04
C THR A 16 -23.37 -4.68 2.35
N ARG A 17 -23.27 -5.40 1.23
CA ARG A 17 -24.44 -5.94 0.51
C ARG A 17 -25.20 -6.96 1.34
N CYS A 18 -24.51 -7.90 1.97
CA CYS A 18 -25.10 -8.91 2.83
C CYS A 18 -25.83 -8.29 4.02
N ALA A 19 -25.27 -7.24 4.63
CA ALA A 19 -25.91 -6.51 5.72
C ALA A 19 -27.25 -5.88 5.31
N VAL A 20 -27.37 -5.42 4.07
CA VAL A 20 -28.61 -4.81 3.54
C VAL A 20 -29.63 -5.86 3.08
N THR A 21 -29.17 -6.94 2.45
CA THR A 21 -30.04 -7.95 1.81
C THR A 21 -30.40 -9.13 2.71
N GLY A 22 -29.65 -9.33 3.81
CA GLY A 22 -29.74 -10.54 4.62
C GLY A 22 -29.13 -11.78 3.96
N GLU A 23 -28.41 -11.63 2.85
CA GLU A 23 -27.69 -12.73 2.21
C GLU A 23 -26.61 -13.30 3.14
N ASP A 24 -26.45 -14.62 3.09
CA ASP A 24 -25.37 -15.31 3.80
C ASP A 24 -24.00 -14.95 3.17
N LYS A 25 -23.14 -14.29 3.95
CA LYS A 25 -21.80 -13.86 3.53
C LYS A 25 -20.98 -15.02 2.96
N SER A 26 -21.06 -16.22 3.55
CA SER A 26 -20.31 -17.39 3.10
C SER A 26 -20.74 -17.87 1.71
N LYS A 27 -21.99 -17.60 1.32
CA LYS A 27 -22.53 -17.93 -0.02
C LYS A 27 -22.35 -16.80 -1.02
N ALA A 28 -22.24 -15.57 -0.54
CA ALA A 28 -22.04 -14.37 -1.35
C ALA A 28 -20.58 -14.20 -1.80
N LEU A 29 -19.62 -14.67 -0.98
CA LEU A 29 -18.20 -14.65 -1.30
C LEU A 29 -17.86 -15.66 -2.40
N ARG A 30 -17.13 -15.18 -3.41
CA ARG A 30 -16.60 -16.04 -4.47
C ARG A 30 -15.34 -16.73 -3.99
N SER A 31 -15.38 -18.05 -3.94
CA SER A 31 -14.24 -18.91 -3.60
C SER A 31 -12.97 -18.56 -4.40
N VAL A 32 -11.84 -18.36 -3.71
CA VAL A 32 -10.53 -18.09 -4.32
C VAL A 32 -10.11 -19.24 -5.24
N LYS A 33 -10.44 -20.47 -4.83
CA LYS A 33 -10.18 -21.69 -5.58
C LYS A 33 -10.92 -21.72 -6.92
N THR A 34 -12.15 -21.21 -6.95
CA THR A 34 -12.98 -21.16 -8.18
C THR A 34 -12.68 -19.96 -9.08
N SER A 35 -12.14 -18.87 -8.53
CA SER A 35 -11.76 -17.67 -9.29
C SER A 35 -10.35 -17.75 -9.87
N SER A 36 -9.51 -18.65 -9.35
CA SER A 36 -8.14 -18.86 -9.82
C SER A 36 -8.07 -19.55 -11.19
N ASN A 37 -7.02 -19.25 -11.95
CA ASN A 37 -6.73 -19.97 -13.19
C ASN A 37 -6.47 -21.45 -12.89
N ARG A 38 -7.31 -22.34 -13.44
CA ARG A 38 -7.28 -23.78 -13.16
C ARG A 38 -5.98 -24.46 -13.60
N GLN A 39 -5.35 -24.02 -14.68
CA GLN A 39 -4.06 -24.57 -15.11
C GLN A 39 -2.92 -24.13 -14.20
N LEU A 40 -2.92 -22.86 -13.78
CA LEU A 40 -1.98 -22.34 -12.80
C LEU A 40 -2.09 -23.10 -11.47
N LEU A 41 -3.31 -23.23 -10.94
CA LEU A 41 -3.56 -23.92 -9.68
C LEU A 41 -3.15 -25.40 -9.73
N ASN A 42 -3.46 -26.10 -10.84
CA ASN A 42 -2.99 -27.48 -11.04
C ASN A 42 -1.46 -27.60 -11.02
N THR A 43 -0.77 -26.63 -11.63
CA THR A 43 0.69 -26.62 -11.70
C THR A 43 1.28 -26.40 -10.30
N LEU A 44 0.77 -25.41 -9.55
CA LEU A 44 1.22 -25.13 -8.18
C LEU A 44 0.97 -26.32 -7.25
N CYS A 45 -0.23 -26.92 -7.31
CA CYS A 45 -0.56 -28.10 -6.52
C CYS A 45 0.40 -29.26 -6.80
N LYS A 46 0.67 -29.54 -8.09
CA LYS A 46 1.50 -30.67 -8.50
C LYS A 46 2.99 -30.49 -8.20
N PHE A 47 3.53 -29.30 -8.44
CA PHE A 47 4.98 -29.08 -8.45
C PHE A 47 5.50 -28.39 -7.20
N GLU A 48 4.72 -27.50 -6.58
CA GLU A 48 5.18 -26.72 -5.42
C GLU A 48 4.63 -27.29 -4.11
N TRP A 49 3.32 -27.59 -4.06
CA TRP A 49 2.66 -27.94 -2.81
C TRP A 49 2.55 -29.44 -2.55
N GLY A 50 2.72 -30.27 -3.58
CA GLY A 50 2.60 -31.73 -3.47
C GLY A 50 1.19 -32.22 -3.12
N THR A 51 0.15 -31.46 -3.50
CA THR A 51 -1.26 -31.77 -3.21
C THR A 51 -2.08 -31.89 -4.50
N LYS A 52 -3.33 -32.37 -4.39
CA LYS A 52 -4.31 -32.25 -5.48
C LYS A 52 -5.15 -30.98 -5.31
N VAL A 53 -5.61 -30.42 -6.42
CA VAL A 53 -6.49 -29.23 -6.40
C VAL A 53 -7.69 -29.45 -5.49
N GLU A 54 -8.24 -30.65 -5.45
CA GLU A 54 -9.42 -31.04 -4.68
C GLU A 54 -9.16 -30.95 -3.17
N GLU A 55 -7.94 -31.24 -2.74
CA GLU A 55 -7.50 -31.31 -1.34
C GLU A 55 -6.99 -29.95 -0.81
N VAL A 56 -6.65 -29.01 -1.69
CA VAL A 56 -6.17 -27.68 -1.28
C VAL A 56 -7.30 -26.83 -0.70
N THR A 57 -7.09 -26.23 0.47
CA THR A 57 -8.05 -25.31 1.09
C THR A 57 -7.87 -23.89 0.58
N GLU A 58 -8.87 -23.03 0.77
CA GLU A 58 -8.76 -21.62 0.35
C GLU A 58 -7.69 -20.88 1.16
N GLU A 59 -7.59 -21.20 2.45
CA GLU A 59 -6.60 -20.63 3.37
C GLU A 59 -5.18 -20.96 2.89
N GLN A 60 -4.94 -22.20 2.45
CA GLN A 60 -3.64 -22.63 1.94
C GLN A 60 -3.26 -21.90 0.65
N ILE A 61 -4.21 -21.70 -0.28
CA ILE A 61 -3.97 -20.91 -1.50
C ILE A 61 -3.56 -19.48 -1.14
N VAL A 62 -4.31 -18.85 -0.21
CA VAL A 62 -4.04 -17.47 0.21
C VAL A 62 -2.69 -17.36 0.94
N GLU A 63 -2.36 -18.31 1.81
CA GLU A 63 -1.08 -18.34 2.54
C GLU A 63 0.11 -18.49 1.58
N GLU A 64 0.02 -19.39 0.61
CA GLU A 64 1.09 -19.62 -0.37
C GLU A 64 1.25 -18.44 -1.32
N LEU A 65 0.14 -17.81 -1.75
CA LEU A 65 0.20 -16.53 -2.45
C LEU A 65 0.90 -15.48 -1.59
N ASN A 66 0.56 -15.38 -0.30
CA ASN A 66 1.23 -14.44 0.60
C ASN A 66 2.73 -14.70 0.74
N LYS A 67 3.17 -15.97 0.76
CA LYS A 67 4.59 -16.34 0.77
C LYS A 67 5.30 -15.93 -0.52
N ILE A 68 4.73 -16.23 -1.68
CA ILE A 68 5.30 -15.84 -2.99
C ILE A 68 5.39 -14.31 -3.08
N LEU A 69 4.31 -13.60 -2.74
CA LEU A 69 4.29 -12.14 -2.77
C LEU A 69 5.25 -11.52 -1.75
N GLY A 70 5.46 -12.15 -0.60
CA GLY A 70 6.46 -11.74 0.40
C GLY A 70 7.89 -11.94 -0.10
N ASN A 71 8.19 -13.10 -0.71
CA ASN A 71 9.54 -13.45 -1.14
C ASN A 71 9.98 -12.66 -2.37
N VAL A 72 9.14 -12.55 -3.41
CA VAL A 72 9.48 -11.83 -4.65
C VAL A 72 9.77 -10.35 -4.40
N MET A 73 9.13 -9.75 -3.41
CA MET A 73 9.28 -8.34 -3.07
C MET A 73 10.40 -8.05 -2.07
N ASN A 74 10.84 -9.08 -1.33
CA ASN A 74 12.03 -8.99 -0.48
C ASN A 74 13.33 -9.25 -1.28
N ASP A 75 13.28 -10.10 -2.31
CA ASP A 75 14.46 -10.46 -3.13
C ASP A 75 14.72 -9.49 -4.29
N ALA A 76 13.69 -8.81 -4.80
CA ALA A 76 13.90 -7.70 -5.73
C ALA A 76 14.35 -6.45 -4.96
N ILE A 77 15.59 -6.01 -5.16
CA ILE A 77 16.03 -4.69 -4.73
C ILE A 77 15.24 -3.65 -5.55
N LEU A 78 14.06 -3.29 -5.08
CA LEU A 78 13.24 -2.26 -5.69
C LEU A 78 13.94 -0.91 -5.52
N ASP A 79 14.21 -0.24 -6.63
CA ASP A 79 14.67 1.14 -6.62
C ASP A 79 13.49 2.06 -6.26
N VAL A 80 13.32 2.24 -4.95
CA VAL A 80 12.26 3.06 -4.35
C VAL A 80 12.25 4.45 -4.97
N ASP A 81 13.40 5.07 -5.13
CA ASP A 81 13.49 6.45 -5.62
C ASP A 81 13.07 6.54 -7.09
N SER A 82 13.48 5.59 -7.93
CA SER A 82 13.05 5.51 -9.34
C SER A 82 11.53 5.38 -9.51
N ILE A 83 10.88 4.55 -8.69
CA ILE A 83 9.43 4.34 -8.73
C ILE A 83 8.69 5.65 -8.44
N PHE A 84 9.02 6.32 -7.33
CA PHE A 84 8.34 7.56 -6.95
C PHE A 84 8.66 8.71 -7.91
N ASN A 85 9.89 8.80 -8.42
CA ASN A 85 10.28 9.77 -9.45
C ASN A 85 9.41 9.68 -10.71
N THR A 86 9.02 8.45 -11.07
CA THR A 86 8.24 8.20 -12.28
C THR A 86 6.74 8.40 -12.05
N GLU A 87 6.23 7.91 -10.92
CA GLU A 87 4.79 7.71 -10.69
C GLU A 87 4.11 8.75 -9.80
N LEU A 88 4.85 9.38 -8.87
CA LEU A 88 4.26 10.32 -7.91
C LEU A 88 4.26 11.73 -8.52
N LYS A 89 3.12 12.13 -9.08
CA LYS A 89 2.92 13.44 -9.71
C LYS A 89 1.66 14.11 -9.19
N MET A 90 1.78 15.36 -8.76
CA MET A 90 0.64 16.16 -8.32
C MET A 90 -0.20 16.60 -9.53
N ASN A 91 -1.50 16.33 -9.51
CA ASN A 91 -2.41 16.67 -10.61
C ASN A 91 -2.76 18.17 -10.60
N LEU A 92 -1.99 18.98 -11.32
CA LEU A 92 -2.20 20.44 -11.38
C LEU A 92 -3.50 20.86 -12.11
N LYS A 93 -4.17 19.93 -12.80
CA LYS A 93 -5.48 20.21 -13.43
C LYS A 93 -6.62 20.27 -12.42
N GLU A 94 -6.45 19.66 -11.24
CA GLU A 94 -7.40 19.79 -10.14
C GLU A 94 -7.36 21.22 -9.60
N ARG A 95 -8.52 21.88 -9.63
CA ARG A 95 -8.68 23.29 -9.23
C ARG A 95 -8.80 23.42 -7.73
N ASP A 96 -9.45 22.45 -7.08
CA ASP A 96 -9.57 22.43 -5.63
C ASP A 96 -8.22 22.02 -5.02
N VAL A 97 -7.57 22.95 -4.32
CA VAL A 97 -6.24 22.72 -3.74
C VAL A 97 -6.25 21.58 -2.72
N LYS A 98 -7.33 21.47 -1.93
CA LYS A 98 -7.48 20.44 -0.90
C LYS A 98 -7.67 19.07 -1.55
N ALA A 99 -8.56 18.96 -2.53
CA ALA A 99 -8.76 17.73 -3.28
C ALA A 99 -7.48 17.30 -4.00
N ARG A 100 -6.76 18.25 -4.60
CA ARG A 100 -5.47 17.99 -5.26
C ARG A 100 -4.44 17.40 -4.30
N LEU A 101 -4.35 17.92 -3.09
CA LEU A 101 -3.43 17.44 -2.06
C LEU A 101 -3.85 16.05 -1.53
N MET A 102 -5.15 15.83 -1.30
CA MET A 102 -5.67 14.52 -0.90
C MET A 102 -5.36 13.46 -1.95
N ASN A 103 -5.66 13.74 -3.22
CA ASN A 103 -5.36 12.84 -4.34
C ASN A 103 -3.86 12.54 -4.44
N TYR A 104 -3.00 13.51 -4.14
CA TYR A 104 -1.55 13.32 -4.12
C TYR A 104 -1.09 12.36 -3.01
N PHE A 105 -1.62 12.50 -1.79
CA PHE A 105 -1.30 11.57 -0.70
C PHE A 105 -1.86 10.17 -0.98
N MET A 106 -3.10 10.07 -1.45
CA MET A 106 -3.69 8.80 -1.86
C MET A 106 -2.85 8.11 -2.93
N ARG A 107 -2.35 8.86 -3.93
CA ARG A 107 -1.47 8.33 -4.96
C ARG A 107 -0.17 7.77 -4.40
N CYS A 108 0.41 8.41 -3.37
CA CYS A 108 1.60 7.87 -2.68
C CYS A 108 1.28 6.52 -2.01
N ASP A 109 0.16 6.42 -1.31
CA ASP A 109 -0.27 5.18 -0.66
C ASP A 109 -0.57 4.06 -1.67
N GLU A 110 -1.20 4.40 -2.80
CA GLU A 110 -1.41 3.46 -3.91
C GLU A 110 -0.08 2.91 -4.44
N ILE A 111 0.92 3.76 -4.68
CA ILE A 111 2.25 3.32 -5.17
C ILE A 111 2.92 2.39 -4.16
N ILE A 112 2.89 2.75 -2.86
CA ILE A 112 3.42 1.90 -1.77
C ILE A 112 2.72 0.54 -1.78
N MET A 113 1.40 0.53 -1.90
CA MET A 113 0.62 -0.70 -1.91
C MET A 113 0.88 -1.53 -3.17
N GLN A 114 0.89 -0.93 -4.36
CA GLN A 114 1.10 -1.63 -5.63
C GLN A 114 2.46 -2.32 -5.68
N ASN A 115 3.49 -1.69 -5.13
CA ASN A 115 4.85 -2.19 -5.08
C ASN A 115 5.18 -2.97 -3.80
N GLY A 116 4.17 -3.26 -2.97
CA GLY A 116 4.33 -4.07 -1.75
C GLY A 116 5.28 -3.48 -0.71
N MET A 117 5.56 -2.19 -0.78
CA MET A 117 6.48 -1.49 0.12
C MET A 117 5.83 -1.14 1.47
N ALA A 118 4.60 -1.60 1.75
CA ALA A 118 3.86 -1.27 2.96
C ALA A 118 4.62 -1.60 4.25
N GLY A 119 5.33 -2.74 4.28
CA GLY A 119 6.17 -3.12 5.43
C GLY A 119 7.40 -2.22 5.61
N ILE A 120 7.97 -1.69 4.52
CA ILE A 120 9.10 -0.75 4.58
C ILE A 120 8.62 0.58 5.16
N PHE A 121 7.50 1.08 4.64
CA PHE A 121 6.94 2.39 4.98
C PHE A 121 6.15 2.45 6.28
N SER A 122 5.87 1.32 6.93
CA SER A 122 5.27 1.28 8.27
C SER A 122 6.29 1.48 9.40
N THR A 123 7.59 1.39 9.11
CA THR A 123 8.66 1.63 10.10
C THR A 123 8.90 3.12 10.34
N ALA A 124 9.48 3.50 11.49
CA ALA A 124 9.84 4.89 11.76
C ALA A 124 10.77 5.51 10.69
N THR A 125 11.72 4.72 10.17
CA THR A 125 12.60 5.12 9.07
C THR A 125 11.85 5.24 7.76
N GLY A 126 10.95 4.30 7.47
CA GLY A 126 10.07 4.32 6.32
C GLY A 126 9.16 5.56 6.30
N ILE A 127 8.51 5.88 7.42
CA ILE A 127 7.69 7.08 7.58
C ILE A 127 8.50 8.34 7.26
N LYS A 128 9.73 8.45 7.80
CA LYS A 128 10.63 9.57 7.48
C LYS A 128 10.98 9.65 5.99
N LYS A 129 11.27 8.50 5.35
CA LYS A 129 11.54 8.44 3.90
C LYS A 129 10.29 8.84 3.10
N LYS A 130 9.09 8.42 3.53
CA LYS A 130 7.81 8.81 2.91
C LYS A 130 7.62 10.32 2.92
N CYS A 131 7.85 10.97 4.06
CA CYS A 131 7.74 12.42 4.17
C CYS A 131 8.70 13.14 3.19
N LYS A 132 9.96 12.69 3.10
CA LYS A 132 10.94 13.25 2.16
C LYS A 132 10.54 13.07 0.69
N ILE A 133 10.01 11.90 0.34
CA ILE A 133 9.49 11.63 -1.01
C ILE A 133 8.31 12.57 -1.31
N LEU A 134 7.37 12.69 -0.38
CA LEU A 134 6.21 13.57 -0.53
C LEU A 134 6.63 15.03 -0.71
N GLU A 135 7.58 15.52 0.08
CA GLU A 135 8.14 16.87 -0.03
C GLU A 135 8.82 17.09 -1.39
N LEU A 136 9.70 16.16 -1.82
CA LEU A 136 10.45 16.26 -3.08
C LEU A 136 9.54 16.42 -4.31
N HIS A 137 8.43 15.68 -4.34
CA HIS A 137 7.50 15.62 -5.47
C HIS A 137 6.32 16.61 -5.39
N LEU A 138 6.30 17.50 -4.39
CA LEU A 138 5.33 18.61 -4.35
C LEU A 138 5.48 19.53 -5.56
N ASN A 139 4.34 19.93 -6.12
CA ASN A 139 4.26 20.82 -7.28
C ASN A 139 3.04 21.73 -7.12
N PRO A 140 3.12 23.06 -7.32
CA PRO A 140 4.25 23.86 -7.81
C PRO A 140 5.46 23.93 -6.86
N ALA A 141 6.63 24.25 -7.42
CA ALA A 141 7.87 24.38 -6.65
C ALA A 141 7.74 25.36 -5.47
N ALA A 142 6.96 26.43 -5.62
CA ALA A 142 6.63 27.36 -4.54
C ALA A 142 5.93 26.67 -3.35
N LEU A 143 5.07 25.68 -3.60
CA LEU A 143 4.43 24.90 -2.53
C LEU A 143 5.45 24.05 -1.78
N ARG A 144 6.39 23.43 -2.50
CA ARG A 144 7.51 22.69 -1.91
C ARG A 144 8.37 23.62 -1.05
N GLU A 145 8.85 24.74 -1.60
CA GLU A 145 9.66 25.72 -0.86
C GLU A 145 8.96 26.23 0.41
N SER A 146 7.64 26.47 0.34
CA SER A 146 6.85 26.85 1.51
C SER A 146 6.77 25.74 2.55
N ALA A 147 6.63 24.48 2.14
CA ALA A 147 6.62 23.33 3.03
C ALA A 147 7.98 23.13 3.70
N ASP A 148 9.07 23.16 2.93
CA ASP A 148 10.46 23.06 3.40
C ASP A 148 10.75 24.13 4.46
N SER A 149 10.33 25.38 4.22
CA SER A 149 10.52 26.48 5.16
C SER A 149 9.77 26.22 6.47
N HIS A 150 8.53 25.73 6.40
CA HIS A 150 7.74 25.44 7.59
C HIS A 150 8.31 24.26 8.39
N ILE A 151 8.76 23.20 7.71
CA ILE A 151 9.40 22.04 8.34
C ILE A 151 10.65 22.47 9.11
N ARG A 152 11.51 23.29 8.51
CA ARG A 152 12.72 23.81 9.17
C ARG A 152 12.41 24.60 10.44
N LEU A 153 11.36 25.42 10.42
CA LEU A 153 10.93 26.17 11.61
C LEU A 153 10.46 25.24 12.73
N VAL A 154 9.65 24.23 12.39
CA VAL A 154 9.16 23.25 13.36
C VAL A 154 10.30 22.44 13.97
N ASP A 155 11.27 22.02 13.15
CA ASP A 155 12.45 21.29 13.62
C ASP A 155 13.34 22.14 14.55
N GLN A 156 13.51 23.43 14.25
CA GLN A 156 14.22 24.36 15.12
C GLN A 156 13.54 24.50 16.48
N VAL A 157 12.21 24.66 16.50
CA VAL A 157 11.42 24.75 17.74
C VAL A 157 11.53 23.45 18.53
N ALA A 158 11.38 22.29 17.89
CA ALA A 158 11.49 20.99 18.55
C ALA A 158 12.87 20.75 19.18
N ASN A 159 13.94 21.21 18.52
CA ASN A 159 15.30 21.14 19.05
C ASN A 159 15.51 22.11 20.22
N GLN A 160 14.96 23.33 20.16
CA GLN A 160 14.99 24.26 21.30
C GLN A 160 14.25 23.70 22.52
N THR A 161 13.07 23.09 22.34
CA THR A 161 12.32 22.47 23.42
C THR A 161 13.08 21.30 24.05
N LYS A 162 13.76 20.47 23.25
CA LYS A 162 14.61 19.38 23.76
C LYS A 162 15.78 19.90 24.60
N ILE A 163 16.45 20.94 24.14
CA ILE A 163 17.57 21.57 24.89
C ILE A 163 17.08 22.10 26.23
N LEU A 164 15.93 22.79 26.25
CA LEU A 164 15.33 23.31 27.48
C LEU A 164 14.91 22.18 28.44
N CYS A 165 14.40 21.05 27.95
CA CYS A 165 14.06 19.90 28.79
C CYS A 165 15.28 19.11 29.31
N THR A 166 16.46 19.23 28.70
CA THR A 166 17.70 18.60 29.20
C THR A 166 18.49 19.48 30.18
N CYS A 167 18.06 20.74 30.37
CA CYS A 167 18.67 21.69 31.29
C CYS A 167 17.92 21.82 32.64
N TRP A 168 16.95 20.94 32.89
CA TRP A 168 16.23 20.75 34.16
C TRP A 168 16.33 19.29 34.58
#